data_AF-A0A941X999-F1
#
_entry.id   AF-A0A941X999-F1
#
_cell.length_a   1.000
_cell.length_b   1.000
_cell.length_c   1.000
_cell.angle_alpha   90.00
_cell.angle_beta   90.00
_cell.angle_gamma   90.00
#
_symmetry.space_group_name_H-M   'P 1'
#
loop_
_entity.id
_entity.type
_entity.pdbx_description
1 polymer ?
#
loop_
_entity_poly.entity_id
_entity_poly.type
_entity_poly.pdbx_seq_one_letter_code
_entity_poly.pdbx_strand_id
1 'polypeptide(L)'
;MEENKILKNNSIPLKIWRFYMEGFRNMTLGKTLWAIILIKLFIMFFILRLFFFPNILQQKYDTDEERANQVIENLITPNNPKNQQS
;
A
#
# COMPACT_ATOMS: atom_id res chain seq x y z
N MET A 1 -53.16 18.78 -6.58
CA MET A 1 -53.02 17.34 -6.31
C MET A 1 -51.91 16.82 -7.20
N GLU A 2 -50.94 16.09 -6.63
CA GLU A 2 -50.18 15.02 -7.30
C GLU A 2 -48.94 15.32 -8.17
N GLU A 3 -48.31 16.50 -8.14
CA GLU A 3 -47.04 16.70 -8.90
C GLU A 3 -45.77 16.22 -8.18
N ASN A 4 -45.86 15.80 -6.91
CA ASN A 4 -44.71 15.26 -6.13
C ASN A 4 -44.45 13.75 -6.35
N LYS A 5 -44.82 13.21 -7.52
CA LYS A 5 -44.57 11.80 -7.89
C LYS A 5 -43.45 11.62 -8.92
N ILE A 6 -42.73 12.68 -9.29
CA ILE A 6 -41.71 12.64 -10.35
C ILE A 6 -40.32 12.27 -9.84
N LEU A 7 -40.04 12.39 -8.53
CA LEU A 7 -38.78 11.90 -7.95
C LEU A 7 -38.91 10.45 -7.50
N LYS A 8 -39.37 9.58 -8.40
CA LYS A 8 -39.03 8.16 -8.29
C LYS A 8 -37.52 8.06 -8.56
N ASN A 9 -36.73 8.38 -7.54
CA ASN A 9 -35.34 8.00 -7.41
C ASN A 9 -35.31 6.47 -7.36
N ASN A 10 -35.56 5.85 -8.52
CA ASN A 10 -35.13 4.50 -8.79
C ASN A 10 -33.63 4.61 -8.72
N SER A 11 -33.07 4.41 -7.53
CA SER A 11 -31.65 4.34 -7.32
C SER A 11 -31.18 3.07 -8.02
N ILE A 12 -31.06 3.15 -9.35
CA ILE A 12 -30.39 2.21 -10.24
C ILE A 12 -29.10 1.74 -9.56
N PRO A 13 -28.21 2.61 -9.03
CA PRO A 13 -27.05 2.17 -8.26
C PRO A 13 -27.37 1.23 -7.08
N LEU A 14 -28.47 1.47 -6.36
CA LEU A 14 -28.91 0.63 -5.25
C LEU A 14 -29.44 -0.74 -5.73
N LYS A 15 -30.08 -0.78 -6.92
CA LYS A 15 -30.47 -2.05 -7.56
C LYS A 15 -29.26 -2.85 -8.03
N ILE A 16 -28.27 -2.20 -8.66
CA ILE A 16 -27.01 -2.85 -9.03
C ILE A 16 -26.26 -3.36 -7.78
N TRP A 17 -26.19 -2.54 -6.72
CA TRP A 17 -25.57 -2.94 -5.45
C TRP A 17 -26.26 -4.16 -4.83
N ARG A 18 -27.59 -4.15 -4.76
CA ARG A 18 -28.37 -5.30 -4.27
C ARG A 18 -28.16 -6.52 -5.15
N PHE A 19 -28.20 -6.40 -6.47
CA PHE A 19 -27.98 -7.52 -7.38
C PHE A 19 -26.57 -8.12 -7.24
N TYR A 20 -25.54 -7.28 -7.10
CA TYR A 20 -24.17 -7.71 -6.85
C TYR A 20 -24.05 -8.44 -5.51
N MET A 21 -24.57 -7.85 -4.43
CA MET A 21 -24.58 -8.46 -3.09
C MET A 21 -25.39 -9.77 -3.06
N GLU A 22 -26.52 -9.83 -3.76
CA GLU A 22 -27.42 -10.97 -3.78
C GLU A 22 -26.87 -12.12 -4.64
N GLY A 23 -26.29 -11.82 -5.81
CA GLY A 23 -25.55 -12.79 -6.62
C GLY A 23 -24.28 -13.30 -5.94
N PHE A 24 -23.53 -12.42 -5.28
CA PHE A 24 -22.34 -12.78 -4.51
C PHE A 24 -22.68 -13.66 -3.29
N ARG A 25 -23.81 -13.39 -2.62
CA ARG A 25 -24.26 -14.18 -1.46
C ARG A 25 -24.86 -15.54 -1.84
N ASN A 26 -25.51 -15.65 -2.99
CA ASN A 26 -26.09 -16.93 -3.47
C ASN A 26 -25.06 -17.88 -4.09
N MET A 27 -23.86 -17.40 -4.45
CA MET A 27 -22.82 -18.25 -5.02
C MET A 27 -21.82 -18.70 -3.96
N THR A 28 -21.81 -20.00 -3.64
CA THR A 28 -20.75 -20.64 -2.83
C THR A 28 -19.38 -20.48 -3.47
N LEU A 29 -19.30 -20.55 -4.80
CA LEU A 29 -18.06 -20.34 -5.56
C LEU A 29 -17.51 -18.91 -5.43
N GLY A 30 -18.39 -17.89 -5.44
CA GLY A 30 -18.01 -16.48 -5.32
C GLY A 30 -17.43 -16.16 -3.93
N LYS A 31 -18.03 -16.70 -2.88
CA LYS A 31 -17.51 -16.59 -1.51
C LYS A 31 -16.13 -17.23 -1.37
N THR A 32 -15.97 -18.44 -1.91
CA THR A 32 -14.66 -19.13 -1.90
C THR A 32 -13.60 -18.34 -2.67
N LEU A 33 -13.94 -17.82 -3.86
CA LEU A 33 -13.01 -17.05 -4.66
C LEU A 33 -12.61 -15.73 -3.99
N TRP A 34 -13.57 -15.02 -3.38
CA TRP A 34 -13.28 -13.81 -2.62
C TRP A 34 -12.47 -14.08 -1.36
N ALA A 35 -12.74 -15.19 -0.66
CA ALA A 35 -11.90 -15.63 0.45
C ALA A 35 -10.47 -15.92 -0.01
N ILE A 36 -10.28 -16.57 -1.16
CA ILE A 36 -8.95 -16.79 -1.76
C ILE A 36 -8.26 -15.46 -2.06
N ILE A 37 -8.96 -14.48 -2.63
CA ILE A 37 -8.42 -13.14 -2.90
C ILE A 37 -8.02 -12.45 -1.60
N LEU A 38 -8.88 -12.46 -0.58
CA LEU A 38 -8.56 -11.89 0.74
C LEU A 38 -7.35 -12.57 1.39
N ILE A 39 -7.29 -13.90 1.35
CA ILE A 39 -6.18 -14.67 1.90
C ILE A 39 -4.89 -14.37 1.14
N LYS A 40 -4.93 -14.32 -0.19
CA LYS A 40 -3.77 -13.98 -1.01
C LYS A 40 -3.30 -12.56 -0.77
N LEU A 41 -4.22 -11.60 -0.66
CA LEU A 41 -3.91 -10.22 -0.30
C LEU A 41 -3.32 -10.13 1.11
N PHE A 42 -3.87 -10.85 2.08
CA PHE A 42 -3.36 -10.87 3.44
C PHE A 42 -1.96 -11.50 3.53
N ILE A 43 -1.75 -12.67 2.92
CA ILE A 43 -0.46 -13.35 2.88
C ILE A 43 0.58 -12.49 2.14
N MET A 44 0.24 -11.93 0.98
CA MET A 44 1.13 -11.06 0.22
C MET A 44 1.43 -9.78 0.99
N PHE A 45 0.43 -9.16 1.61
CA PHE A 45 0.62 -7.97 2.44
C PHE A 45 1.47 -8.29 3.67
N PHE A 46 1.28 -9.44 4.30
CA PHE A 46 2.03 -9.83 5.49
C PHE A 46 3.47 -10.22 5.16
N ILE A 47 3.71 -10.93 4.05
CA ILE A 47 5.07 -11.25 3.58
C ILE A 47 5.75 -9.99 3.09
N LEU A 48 5.12 -9.15 2.26
CA LEU A 48 5.71 -7.86 1.89
C LEU A 48 5.90 -7.00 3.14
N ARG A 49 4.96 -6.92 4.07
CA ARG A 49 5.16 -6.14 5.29
C ARG A 49 6.28 -6.72 6.16
N LEU A 50 6.35 -8.02 6.37
CA LEU A 50 7.34 -8.67 7.23
C LEU A 50 8.68 -8.91 6.52
N PHE A 51 8.77 -8.86 5.21
CA PHE A 51 10.03 -8.99 4.47
C PHE A 51 10.54 -7.62 4.04
N PHE A 52 9.65 -6.77 3.52
CA PHE A 52 9.96 -5.40 3.15
C PHE A 52 10.20 -4.55 4.39
N PHE A 53 9.48 -4.66 5.53
CA PHE A 53 9.81 -3.83 6.71
C PHE A 53 11.17 -4.15 7.36
N PRO A 54 11.55 -5.39 7.70
CA PRO A 54 12.89 -5.64 8.21
C PRO A 54 13.94 -5.46 7.13
N ASN A 55 13.70 -5.68 5.83
CA ASN A 55 14.73 -5.32 4.84
C ASN A 55 14.77 -3.83 4.50
N ILE A 56 13.71 -3.02 4.64
CA ILE A 56 13.81 -1.55 4.47
C ILE A 56 14.28 -0.85 5.76
N LEU A 57 14.06 -1.45 6.94
CA LEU A 57 14.55 -0.95 8.23
C LEU A 57 15.89 -1.57 8.66
N GLN A 58 16.25 -2.76 8.15
CA GLN A 58 17.53 -3.44 8.37
C GLN A 58 18.34 -3.62 7.07
N GLN A 59 17.99 -2.95 5.97
CA GLN A 59 18.99 -2.46 5.00
C GLN A 59 19.61 -1.21 5.65
N LYS A 60 20.30 -1.35 6.79
CA LYS A 60 21.75 -1.64 6.81
C LYS A 60 22.53 -0.74 5.86
N TYR A 61 22.37 0.54 6.07
CA TYR A 61 23.47 1.28 6.65
C TYR A 61 23.63 0.86 8.12
N ASP A 62 24.81 0.33 8.49
CA ASP A 62 25.06 -0.24 9.83
C ASP A 62 24.90 0.80 10.96
N THR A 63 24.92 2.09 10.63
CA THR A 63 24.50 3.21 11.50
C THR A 63 24.12 4.39 10.61
N ASP A 64 22.85 4.83 10.61
CA ASP A 64 22.45 6.08 9.89
C ASP A 64 23.17 7.31 10.45
N GLU A 65 23.55 7.27 11.74
CA GLU A 65 24.32 8.33 12.39
C GLU A 65 25.74 8.49 11.82
N GLU A 66 26.40 7.40 11.40
CA GLU A 66 27.76 7.46 10.87
C GLU A 66 27.84 8.04 9.46
N ARG A 67 26.83 7.79 8.60
CA ARG A 67 26.77 8.39 7.26
C ARG A 67 26.38 9.85 7.28
N ALA A 68 25.48 10.24 8.17
CA ALA A 68 25.14 11.65 8.35
C ALA A 68 26.40 12.43 8.75
N ASN A 69 27.18 11.91 9.70
CA ASN A 69 28.44 12.53 10.11
C ASN A 69 29.49 12.58 8.98
N GLN A 70 29.65 11.52 8.19
CA GLN A 70 30.59 11.56 7.05
C GLN A 70 30.14 12.47 5.90
N VAL A 71 28.86 12.51 5.55
CA VAL A 71 28.36 13.42 4.50
C VAL A 71 28.44 14.86 4.98
N ILE A 72 28.11 15.12 6.25
CA ILE A 72 28.33 16.43 6.86
C ILE A 72 29.81 16.77 6.77
N GLU A 73 30.72 15.93 7.24
CA GLU A 73 32.16 16.16 7.19
C GLU A 73 32.68 16.46 5.77
N ASN A 74 32.18 15.76 4.74
CA ASN A 74 32.49 16.01 3.33
C ASN A 74 31.86 17.30 2.75
N LEU A 75 30.79 17.83 3.37
CA LEU A 75 30.13 19.06 2.95
C LEU A 75 30.67 20.30 3.69
N ILE A 76 31.10 20.17 4.96
CA ILE A 76 31.80 21.22 5.70
C ILE A 76 33.30 21.25 5.39
N THR A 77 33.88 20.14 4.90
CA THR A 77 35.25 20.12 4.38
C THR A 77 35.20 20.36 2.88
N PRO A 78 35.42 21.59 2.37
CA PRO A 78 35.59 21.79 0.95
C PRO A 78 36.78 20.93 0.48
N ASN A 79 36.53 20.07 -0.50
CA ASN A 79 37.52 19.31 -1.27
C ASN A 79 38.84 20.08 -1.37
N ASN A 80 39.81 19.67 -0.54
CA ASN A 80 41.20 20.07 -0.69
C ASN A 80 41.96 18.84 -1.18
N PRO A 81 42.26 18.72 -2.47
CA PRO A 81 43.06 17.63 -3.00
C PRO A 81 44.51 17.83 -2.54
N LYS A 82 44.90 17.22 -1.42
CA LYS A 82 46.30 17.22 -0.94
C LYS A 82 46.82 15.82 -0.66
N ASN A 83 46.67 14.92 -1.62
CA ASN A 83 47.28 13.59 -1.53
C ASN A 83 47.71 13.09 -2.92
N GLN A 84 48.46 13.93 -3.67
CA GLN A 84 49.28 13.53 -4.83
C GLN A 84 50.78 13.45 -4.47
N GLN A 85 51.15 13.10 -3.24
CA GLN A 85 52.57 12.90 -2.90
C GLN A 85 52.73 12.03 -1.66
N SER A 86 53.00 10.75 -1.90
CA SER A 86 53.99 9.92 -1.19
C SER A 86 54.35 8.77 -2.11
#